data_AF-A0ABD6YJU0-F1
#
_entry.id   AF-A0ABD6YJU0-F1
#
_cell.length_a   1.000
_cell.length_b   1.000
_cell.length_c   1.000
_cell.angle_alpha   90.00
_cell.angle_beta   90.00
_cell.angle_gamma   90.00
#
_symmetry.space_group_name_H-M   'P 1'
#
loop_
_entity.id
_entity.type
_entity.pdbx_description
1 polymer ?
#
loop_
_entity_poly.entity_id
_entity_poly.type
_entity_poly.pdbx_seq_one_letter_code
_entity_poly.pdbx_strand_id
1 'polypeptide(L)'
;MNKKILLKAFEWSLVLFVSFYMGIYGASKYIQFDTIKNYNGKVSEMSGHQVMWAFYGYNIAYPVIIGVFEIIGAVCLLFYRTRIFGAILLSAILFNIILQDYFYGIVALGTAIFFQLIIFIILYINKQRVISLARNLFSGTQNKTEYSRKDKISILVGIFVIVSLFVFVKTLLRI
;
A
#
# COMPACT_ATOMS: atom_id res chain seq x y z
N MET A 1 -11.55 13.24 -34.39
CA MET A 1 -10.43 12.60 -33.65
C MET A 1 -10.82 11.18 -33.27
N ASN A 2 -9.96 10.19 -33.48
CA ASN A 2 -10.26 8.78 -33.19
C ASN A 2 -10.49 8.58 -31.68
N LYS A 3 -11.65 8.05 -31.27
CA LYS A 3 -12.01 7.81 -29.86
C LYS A 3 -10.92 7.04 -29.09
N LYS A 4 -10.21 6.12 -29.75
CA LYS A 4 -9.10 5.36 -29.14
C LYS A 4 -7.88 6.22 -28.80
N ILE A 5 -7.58 7.22 -29.63
CA ILE A 5 -6.46 8.14 -29.40
C ILE A 5 -6.80 9.07 -28.23
N LEU A 6 -8.04 9.59 -28.20
CA LEU A 6 -8.51 10.43 -27.09
C LEU A 6 -8.44 9.69 -25.75
N LEU A 7 -8.90 8.42 -25.70
CA LEU A 7 -8.85 7.63 -24.48
C LEU A 7 -7.41 7.38 -24.00
N LYS A 8 -6.48 7.09 -24.91
CA LYS A 8 -5.06 6.92 -24.57
C LYS A 8 -4.45 8.22 -24.06
N ALA A 9 -4.74 9.34 -24.71
CA ALA A 9 -4.25 10.65 -24.26
C ALA A 9 -4.77 10.96 -22.85
N PHE A 10 -6.06 10.71 -22.60
CA PHE A 10 -6.67 10.89 -21.28
C PHE A 10 -6.02 9.99 -20.21
N GLU A 11 -5.82 8.70 -20.49
CA GLU A 11 -5.12 7.78 -19.59
C GLU A 11 -3.71 8.28 -19.26
N TRP A 12 -2.94 8.69 -20.27
CA TRP A 12 -1.59 9.20 -20.07
C TRP A 12 -1.56 10.50 -19.27
N SER A 13 -2.52 11.40 -19.46
CA SER A 13 -2.65 12.61 -18.64
C SER A 13 -2.85 12.26 -17.16
N LEU A 14 -3.74 11.31 -16.85
CA LEU A 14 -3.97 10.86 -15.47
C LEU A 14 -2.72 10.18 -14.88
N VAL A 15 -2.06 9.33 -15.67
CA VAL A 15 -0.83 8.64 -15.27
C VAL A 15 0.28 9.63 -14.94
N LEU A 16 0.56 10.59 -15.83
CA LEU A 16 1.59 11.60 -15.62
C LEU A 16 1.29 12.47 -14.41
N PHE A 17 0.03 12.91 -14.28
CA PHE A 17 -0.43 13.71 -13.16
C PHE A 17 -0.22 12.99 -11.82
N VAL A 18 -0.77 11.78 -11.64
CA VAL A 18 -0.64 11.05 -10.38
C VAL A 18 0.81 10.63 -10.10
N SER A 19 1.56 10.20 -11.12
CA SER A 19 2.96 9.78 -10.91
C SER A 19 3.81 10.93 -10.41
N PHE A 20 3.63 12.14 -10.96
CA PHE A 20 4.38 13.31 -10.53
C PHE A 20 4.05 13.70 -9.08
N TYR A 21 2.76 13.80 -8.74
CA TYR A 21 2.33 14.16 -7.39
C TYR A 21 2.72 13.11 -6.35
N MET A 22 2.52 11.82 -6.63
CA MET A 22 2.92 10.75 -5.71
C MET A 22 4.45 10.67 -5.56
N GLY A 23 5.21 10.92 -6.64
CA GLY A 23 6.67 10.99 -6.57
C GLY A 23 7.17 12.12 -5.67
N ILE A 24 6.59 13.32 -5.81
CA ILE A 24 6.91 14.47 -4.94
C ILE A 24 6.48 14.21 -3.50
N TYR A 25 5.27 13.68 -3.31
CA TYR A 25 4.72 13.39 -1.99
C TYR A 25 5.57 12.34 -1.26
N GLY A 26 5.99 11.28 -1.95
CA GLY A 26 6.91 10.29 -1.38
C GLY A 26 8.28 10.86 -1.05
N ALA A 27 8.82 11.74 -1.91
CA ALA A 27 10.10 12.39 -1.65
C ALA A 27 10.05 13.37 -0.46
N SER A 28 8.91 14.03 -0.23
CA SER A 28 8.76 14.99 0.86
C SER A 28 8.71 14.33 2.24
N LYS A 29 8.41 13.02 2.33
CA LYS A 29 8.37 12.23 3.59
C LYS A 29 9.65 12.35 4.43
N TYR A 30 10.79 12.59 3.80
CA TYR A 30 12.06 12.79 4.49
C TYR A 30 12.09 14.05 5.39
N ILE A 31 11.38 15.11 4.99
CA ILE A 31 11.32 16.39 5.71
C ILE A 31 9.93 16.72 6.26
N GLN A 32 8.90 15.94 5.90
CA GLN A 32 7.50 16.22 6.22
C GLN A 32 7.19 16.12 7.72
N PHE A 33 7.90 15.25 8.44
CA PHE A 33 7.64 14.96 9.83
C PHE A 33 8.73 15.54 10.71
N ASP A 34 8.38 16.54 11.50
CA ASP A 34 9.26 17.08 12.53
C ASP A 34 9.02 16.38 13.86
N THR A 35 10.10 16.14 14.60
CA THR A 35 10.00 15.65 15.97
C THR A 35 9.40 16.76 16.81
N ILE A 36 8.32 16.48 17.55
CA ILE A 36 7.78 17.42 18.52
C ILE A 36 8.76 17.55 19.70
N LYS A 37 9.78 18.41 19.56
CA LYS A 37 10.87 18.53 20.54
C LYS A 37 10.48 19.24 21.84
N ASN A 38 9.41 20.03 21.85
CA ASN A 38 9.06 20.94 22.95
C ASN A 38 7.59 20.84 23.41
N TYR A 39 6.97 19.66 23.40
CA TYR A 39 5.62 19.49 23.92
C TYR A 39 5.64 19.22 25.43
N ASN A 40 5.04 20.14 26.19
CA ASN A 40 5.02 20.10 27.66
C ASN A 40 3.72 19.52 28.25
N GLY A 41 2.77 19.06 27.41
CA GLY A 41 1.51 18.46 27.83
C GLY A 41 1.58 16.94 27.97
N LYS A 42 0.48 16.30 28.35
CA LYS A 42 0.38 14.82 28.36
C LYS A 42 0.12 14.31 26.94
N VAL A 43 0.63 13.13 26.59
CA VAL A 43 0.36 12.49 25.28
C VAL A 43 -1.14 12.34 25.02
N SER A 44 -1.94 12.09 26.05
CA SER A 44 -3.41 11.99 25.96
C SER A 44 -4.12 13.29 25.55
N GLU A 45 -3.43 14.42 25.66
CA GLU A 45 -3.96 15.75 25.33
C GLU A 45 -3.54 16.20 23.92
N MET A 46 -2.72 15.41 23.22
CA MET A 46 -2.30 15.70 21.86
C MET A 46 -3.47 15.57 20.88
N SER A 47 -3.55 16.49 19.92
CA SER A 47 -4.45 16.32 18.77
C SER A 47 -4.01 15.13 17.90
N GLY A 48 -4.92 14.58 17.10
CA GLY A 48 -4.58 13.47 16.19
C GLY A 48 -3.39 13.80 15.28
N HIS A 49 -3.35 15.02 14.74
CA HIS A 49 -2.20 15.52 13.97
C HIS A 49 -0.90 15.53 14.79
N GLN A 50 -0.93 15.99 16.04
CA GLN A 50 0.27 16.00 16.89
C GLN A 50 0.76 14.57 17.18
N VAL A 51 -0.15 13.64 17.49
CA VAL A 51 0.20 12.23 17.71
C VAL A 51 0.85 11.64 16.46
N MET A 52 0.26 11.86 15.29
CA MET A 52 0.79 11.30 14.03
C MET A 52 2.17 11.88 13.68
N TRP A 53 2.36 13.20 13.82
CA TRP A 53 3.66 13.83 13.57
C TRP A 53 4.71 13.41 14.59
N ALA A 54 4.35 13.26 15.87
CA ALA A 54 5.26 12.75 16.89
C ALA A 54 5.70 11.30 16.58
N PHE A 55 4.77 10.44 16.18
CA PHE A 55 5.04 9.05 15.82
C PHE A 55 6.00 8.94 14.61
N TYR A 56 5.66 9.61 13.51
CA TYR A 56 6.50 9.60 12.31
C TYR A 56 7.83 10.35 12.49
N GLY A 57 7.85 11.38 13.33
CA GLY A 57 9.04 12.16 13.66
C GLY A 57 9.96 11.50 14.70
N TYR A 58 9.54 10.44 15.40
CA TYR A 58 10.40 9.68 16.31
C TYR A 58 11.48 8.90 15.55
N ASN A 59 11.09 8.24 14.45
CA ASN A 59 12.03 7.59 13.54
C ASN A 59 11.62 7.81 12.08
N ILE A 60 12.35 8.71 11.42
CA ILE A 60 12.17 9.10 10.01
C ILE A 60 12.31 7.92 9.03
N ALA A 61 12.94 6.81 9.41
CA ALA A 61 13.05 5.65 8.53
C ALA A 61 11.67 5.10 8.12
N TYR A 62 10.69 5.07 9.03
CA TYR A 62 9.36 4.55 8.74
C TYR A 62 8.61 5.36 7.66
N PRO A 63 8.43 6.69 7.78
CA PRO A 63 7.80 7.47 6.72
C PRO A 63 8.62 7.49 5.43
N VAL A 64 9.96 7.45 5.50
CA VAL A 64 10.82 7.37 4.31
C VAL A 64 10.62 6.06 3.55
N ILE A 65 10.49 4.93 4.23
CA ILE A 65 10.19 3.65 3.58
C ILE A 65 8.85 3.72 2.84
N ILE A 66 7.82 4.29 3.45
CA ILE A 66 6.53 4.53 2.78
C ILE A 66 6.75 5.40 1.53
N GLY A 67 7.48 6.50 1.66
CA GLY A 67 7.78 7.41 0.55
C GLY A 67 8.56 6.74 -0.59
N VAL A 68 9.49 5.82 -0.28
CA VAL A 68 10.19 5.02 -1.30
C VAL A 68 9.22 4.14 -2.07
N PHE A 69 8.27 3.48 -1.40
CA PHE A 69 7.25 2.70 -2.10
C PHE A 69 6.29 3.58 -2.92
N GLU A 70 6.01 4.81 -2.49
CA GLU A 70 5.26 5.78 -3.30
C GLU A 70 6.02 6.16 -4.58
N ILE A 71 7.33 6.42 -4.46
CA ILE A 71 8.19 6.72 -5.61
C ILE A 71 8.27 5.52 -6.56
N ILE A 72 8.48 4.31 -6.04
CA ILE A 72 8.50 3.07 -6.84
C ILE A 72 7.16 2.91 -7.57
N GLY A 73 6.04 3.08 -6.86
CA GLY A 73 4.70 3.02 -7.43
C GLY A 73 4.48 4.04 -8.55
N ALA A 74 4.91 5.28 -8.33
CA ALA A 74 4.85 6.37 -9.31
C ALA A 74 5.68 6.05 -10.57
N VAL A 75 6.92 5.61 -10.40
CA VAL A 75 7.80 5.22 -11.51
C VAL A 75 7.21 4.04 -12.29
N CYS A 76 6.70 3.01 -11.58
CA CYS A 76 6.05 1.87 -12.21
C CYS A 76 4.78 2.26 -12.99
N LEU A 77 4.04 3.28 -12.55
CA LEU A 77 2.81 3.75 -13.20
C LEU A 77 3.10 4.35 -14.59
N LEU A 78 4.25 5.02 -14.76
CA LEU A 78 4.70 5.61 -16.03
C LEU A 78 4.92 4.56 -17.12
N PHE A 79 5.50 3.40 -16.79
CA PHE A 79 5.77 2.37 -17.77
C PHE A 79 4.53 1.50 -18.03
N TYR A 80 4.08 1.46 -19.29
CA TYR A 80 2.89 0.69 -19.68
C TYR A 80 2.93 -0.78 -19.19
N ARG A 81 4.11 -1.41 -19.21
CA ARG A 81 4.30 -2.81 -18.77
C ARG A 81 4.01 -3.00 -17.27
N THR A 82 4.53 -2.13 -16.41
CA THR A 82 4.39 -2.21 -14.95
C THR A 82 3.23 -1.39 -14.38
N ARG A 83 2.47 -0.69 -15.23
CA ARG A 83 1.41 0.24 -14.82
C ARG A 83 0.41 -0.34 -13.82
N ILE A 84 -0.05 -1.57 -14.04
CA ILE A 84 -1.03 -2.20 -13.14
C ILE A 84 -0.41 -2.48 -11.77
N PHE A 85 0.85 -2.92 -11.73
CA PHE A 85 1.58 -3.11 -10.50
C PHE A 85 1.76 -1.79 -9.74
N GLY A 86 2.20 -0.73 -10.43
CA GLY A 86 2.32 0.61 -9.85
C GLY A 86 0.99 1.13 -9.28
N ALA A 87 -0.10 0.94 -10.02
CA ALA A 87 -1.45 1.33 -9.58
C ALA A 87 -1.91 0.55 -8.33
N ILE A 88 -1.68 -0.76 -8.26
CA ILE A 88 -2.03 -1.58 -7.08
C ILE A 88 -1.18 -1.18 -5.87
N LEU A 89 0.13 -1.00 -6.07
CA LEU A 89 1.05 -0.58 -5.01
C LEU A 89 0.65 0.78 -4.44
N LEU A 90 0.46 1.80 -5.29
CA LEU A 90 0.02 3.13 -4.86
C LEU A 90 -1.35 3.08 -4.19
N SER A 91 -2.28 2.25 -4.68
CA SER A 91 -3.59 2.08 -4.06
C SER A 91 -3.49 1.52 -2.63
N ALA A 92 -2.59 0.57 -2.37
CA ALA A 92 -2.42 0.03 -1.03
C ALA A 92 -1.84 1.08 -0.06
N ILE A 93 -0.89 1.88 -0.53
CA ILE A 93 -0.28 2.96 0.26
C ILE A 93 -1.30 4.08 0.52
N LEU A 94 -1.99 4.55 -0.51
CA LEU A 94 -3.02 5.59 -0.36
C LEU A 94 -4.16 5.12 0.52
N PHE A 95 -4.58 3.86 0.46
CA PHE A 95 -5.56 3.33 1.39
C PHE A 95 -5.09 3.44 2.85
N ASN A 96 -3.81 3.12 3.12
CA ASN A 96 -3.24 3.31 4.45
C ASN A 96 -3.22 4.79 4.87
N ILE A 97 -2.80 5.70 3.98
CA ILE A 97 -2.77 7.15 4.25
C ILE A 97 -4.18 7.69 4.49
N ILE A 98 -5.18 7.30 3.70
CA ILE A 98 -6.57 7.73 3.86
C ILE A 98 -7.11 7.33 5.24
N LEU A 99 -6.82 6.11 5.70
CA LEU A 99 -7.22 5.67 7.03
C LEU A 99 -6.56 6.52 8.12
N GLN A 100 -5.26 6.77 8.00
CA GLN A 100 -4.53 7.62 8.94
C GLN A 100 -5.10 9.04 8.94
N ASP A 101 -5.28 9.65 7.77
CA ASP A 101 -5.80 11.00 7.64
C ASP A 101 -7.22 11.12 8.21
N TYR A 102 -8.06 10.10 8.03
CA TYR A 102 -9.40 10.06 8.58
C TYR A 102 -9.40 9.93 10.11
N PHE A 103 -8.68 8.95 10.67
CA PHE A 103 -8.68 8.71 12.11
C PHE A 103 -7.93 9.78 12.92
N TYR A 104 -6.93 10.44 12.33
CA TYR A 104 -6.13 11.48 12.99
C TYR A 104 -6.58 12.91 12.62
N GLY A 105 -7.63 13.07 11.81
CA GLY A 105 -8.21 14.38 11.48
C GLY A 105 -7.28 15.27 10.65
N ILE A 106 -6.58 14.68 9.69
CA ILE A 106 -5.60 15.37 8.85
C ILE A 106 -6.30 16.04 7.66
N VAL A 107 -5.97 17.31 7.42
CA VAL A 107 -6.58 18.14 6.36
C VAL A 107 -6.34 17.56 4.96
N ALA A 108 -5.27 16.78 4.78
CA ALA A 108 -4.88 16.17 3.50
C ALA A 108 -5.78 15.02 3.01
N LEU A 109 -6.76 14.58 3.82
CA LEU A 109 -7.66 13.45 3.51
C LEU A 109 -8.29 13.55 2.11
N GLY A 110 -8.81 14.74 1.76
CA GLY A 110 -9.48 14.95 0.48
C GLY A 110 -8.54 14.76 -0.72
N THR A 111 -7.29 15.17 -0.58
CA THR A 111 -6.26 14.99 -1.61
C THR A 111 -5.88 13.52 -1.78
N ALA A 112 -5.74 12.77 -0.68
CA ALA A 112 -5.46 11.34 -0.73
C ALA A 112 -6.60 10.55 -1.41
N ILE A 113 -7.86 10.87 -1.07
CA ILE A 113 -9.04 10.28 -1.73
C ILE A 113 -9.07 10.62 -3.22
N PHE A 114 -8.75 11.86 -3.59
CA PHE A 114 -8.72 12.29 -4.99
C PHE A 114 -7.71 11.47 -5.82
N PHE A 115 -6.48 11.29 -5.32
CA PHE A 115 -5.48 10.47 -6.01
C PHE A 115 -5.89 8.99 -6.09
N GLN A 116 -6.51 8.46 -5.03
CA GLN A 116 -7.05 7.11 -5.02
C GLN A 116 -8.11 6.89 -6.10
N LEU A 117 -9.00 7.87 -6.30
CA LEU A 117 -10.01 7.82 -7.37
C LEU A 117 -9.37 7.84 -8.76
N ILE A 118 -8.34 8.66 -8.99
CA ILE A 118 -7.64 8.66 -10.29
C ILE A 118 -6.98 7.30 -10.56
N ILE A 119 -6.36 6.68 -9.56
CA ILE A 119 -5.77 5.34 -9.69
C ILE A 119 -6.84 4.31 -10.05
N PHE A 120 -8.02 4.37 -9.42
CA PHE A 120 -9.14 3.51 -9.80
C PHE A 120 -9.63 3.75 -11.23
N ILE A 121 -9.65 5.00 -11.71
CA ILE A 121 -9.94 5.30 -13.11
C ILE A 121 -8.89 4.67 -14.04
N ILE A 122 -7.60 4.75 -13.72
CA ILE A 122 -6.52 4.13 -14.50
C ILE A 122 -6.68 2.61 -14.55
N LEU A 123 -6.99 1.97 -13.41
CA LEU A 123 -7.26 0.54 -13.32
C LEU A 123 -8.49 0.15 -14.14
N TYR A 124 -9.55 0.96 -14.10
CA TYR A 124 -10.77 0.75 -14.87
C TYR A 124 -10.54 0.85 -16.37
N ILE A 125 -9.77 1.85 -16.84
CA ILE A 125 -9.36 1.97 -18.25
C ILE A 125 -8.59 0.71 -18.69
N ASN A 126 -7.75 0.15 -17.82
CA ASN A 126 -6.98 -1.05 -18.08
C ASN A 126 -7.66 -2.36 -17.61
N LYS A 127 -8.99 -2.39 -17.42
CA LYS A 127 -9.70 -3.52 -16.80
C LYS A 127 -9.40 -4.89 -17.40
N GLN A 128 -9.19 -5.01 -18.71
CA GLN A 128 -8.87 -6.29 -19.34
C GLN A 128 -7.52 -6.85 -18.84
N ARG A 129 -6.54 -5.96 -18.62
CA ARG A 129 -5.23 -6.32 -18.06
C ARG A 129 -5.34 -6.68 -16.58
N VAL A 130 -6.18 -5.96 -15.84
CA VAL A 130 -6.46 -6.27 -14.42
C VAL A 130 -7.12 -7.64 -14.28
N ILE A 131 -8.15 -7.92 -15.08
CA ILE A 131 -8.87 -9.21 -15.05
C ILE A 131 -7.95 -10.36 -15.48
N SER A 132 -7.12 -10.18 -16.51
CA SER A 132 -6.17 -11.22 -16.92
C SER A 132 -5.10 -11.48 -15.85
N LEU A 133 -4.58 -10.45 -15.19
CA LEU A 133 -3.67 -10.61 -14.06
C LEU A 133 -4.34 -11.34 -12.89
N ALA A 134 -5.55 -10.93 -12.50
CA ALA A 134 -6.31 -11.60 -11.44
C ALA A 134 -6.58 -13.07 -11.81
N ARG A 135 -7.03 -13.32 -13.05
CA ARG A 135 -7.26 -14.68 -13.54
C ARG A 135 -6.00 -15.50 -13.44
N ASN A 136 -4.86 -15.02 -13.94
CA ASN A 136 -3.60 -15.76 -13.92
C ASN A 136 -3.08 -16.02 -12.49
N LEU A 137 -3.31 -15.08 -11.57
CA LEU A 137 -2.93 -15.24 -10.15
C LEU A 137 -3.80 -16.29 -9.44
N PHE A 138 -5.09 -16.38 -9.77
CA PHE A 138 -6.04 -17.29 -9.12
C PHE A 138 -6.36 -18.56 -9.94
N SER A 139 -5.93 -18.64 -11.19
CA SER A 139 -6.10 -19.81 -12.06
C SER A 139 -5.01 -20.84 -11.79
N GLY A 140 -4.71 -21.07 -10.51
CA GLY A 140 -3.64 -21.96 -10.04
C GLY A 140 -3.52 -23.17 -10.94
N THR A 141 -2.29 -23.49 -11.34
CA THR A 141 -1.95 -24.56 -12.27
C THR A 141 -2.83 -25.76 -11.93
N GLN A 142 -3.82 -26.07 -12.77
CA GLN A 142 -4.81 -27.13 -12.51
C GLN A 142 -4.21 -28.52 -12.68
N ASN A 143 -3.02 -28.74 -12.15
CA ASN A 143 -2.65 -30.05 -11.70
C ASN A 143 -3.51 -30.28 -10.46
N LYS A 144 -4.56 -31.10 -10.57
CA LYS A 144 -5.15 -31.74 -9.39
C LYS A 144 -4.00 -32.49 -8.70
N THR A 145 -3.29 -31.82 -7.81
CA THR A 145 -2.35 -32.46 -6.91
C THR A 145 -3.22 -33.22 -5.93
N GLU A 146 -3.54 -34.48 -6.25
CA GLU A 146 -4.04 -35.39 -5.24
C GLU A 146 -2.98 -35.48 -4.16
N TYR A 147 -3.22 -34.81 -3.03
CA TYR A 147 -2.33 -34.83 -1.88
C TYR A 147 -2.15 -36.28 -1.44
N SER A 148 -0.93 -36.78 -1.57
CA SER A 148 -0.57 -38.13 -1.14
C SER A 148 -0.78 -38.25 0.36
N ARG A 149 -0.93 -39.48 0.87
CA ARG A 149 -0.99 -39.75 2.31
C ARG A 149 0.21 -39.12 3.05
N LYS A 150 1.38 -39.06 2.39
CA LYS A 150 2.59 -38.41 2.92
C LYS A 150 2.44 -36.88 3.01
N ASP A 151 1.80 -36.24 2.05
CA ASP A 151 1.56 -34.79 2.04
C ASP A 151 0.55 -34.37 3.11
N LYS A 152 -0.49 -35.19 3.32
CA LYS A 152 -1.45 -34.95 4.41
C LYS A 152 -0.78 -35.05 5.78
N ILE A 153 0.12 -36.01 5.95
CA ILE A 153 0.91 -36.16 7.18
C ILE A 153 1.87 -34.97 7.36
N SER A 154 2.57 -34.54 6.31
CA SER A 154 3.48 -33.39 6.41
C SER A 154 2.74 -32.09 6.73
N ILE A 155 1.53 -31.88 6.18
CA ILE A 155 0.66 -30.75 6.53
C ILE A 155 0.24 -30.82 8.01
N LEU A 156 -0.19 -31.98 8.50
CA LEU A 156 -0.56 -32.17 9.92
C LEU A 156 0.62 -31.90 10.86
N VAL A 157 1.82 -32.40 10.53
CA VAL A 157 3.05 -32.12 11.27
C VAL A 157 3.36 -30.62 11.23
N GLY A 158 3.23 -29.96 10.07
CA GLY A 158 3.41 -28.53 9.94
C GLY A 158 2.45 -27.72 10.83
N ILE A 159 1.17 -28.09 10.85
CA ILE A 159 0.17 -27.48 11.74
C ILE A 159 0.56 -27.69 13.21
N PHE A 160 0.95 -28.91 13.59
CA PHE A 160 1.38 -29.21 14.95
C PHE A 160 2.63 -28.41 15.37
N VAL A 161 3.61 -28.26 14.49
CA VAL A 161 4.80 -27.41 14.71
C VAL A 161 4.39 -25.96 14.89
N ILE A 162 3.49 -25.44 14.05
CA ILE A 162 2.97 -24.07 14.18
C ILE A 162 2.28 -23.89 15.55
N VAL A 163 1.39 -24.80 15.94
CA VAL A 163 0.71 -24.74 17.25
C VAL A 163 1.71 -24.81 18.41
N SER A 164 2.71 -25.69 18.32
CA SER A 164 3.76 -25.82 19.34
C SER A 164 4.62 -24.56 19.45
N LEU A 165 4.94 -23.93 18.32
CA LEU A 165 5.61 -22.63 18.28
C LEU A 165 4.75 -21.54 18.92
N PHE A 166 3.44 -21.51 18.64
CA PHE A 166 2.52 -20.57 19.31
C PHE A 166 2.48 -20.77 20.83
N VAL A 167 2.43 -22.01 21.30
CA VAL A 167 2.46 -22.32 22.75
C VAL A 167 3.80 -21.92 23.35
N PHE A 168 4.92 -22.23 22.68
CA PHE A 168 6.26 -21.87 23.15
C PHE A 168 6.45 -20.36 23.22
N VAL A 169 6.02 -19.62 22.18
CA VAL A 169 6.03 -18.16 22.16
C VAL A 169 5.18 -17.60 23.30
N LYS A 170 4.00 -18.18 23.54
CA LYS A 170 3.15 -17.81 24.67
C LYS A 170 3.87 -17.99 26.01
N THR A 171 4.50 -19.14 26.24
CA THR A 171 5.27 -19.42 27.45
C THR A 171 6.48 -18.49 27.62
N LEU A 172 7.22 -18.22 26.54
CA LEU A 172 8.37 -17.31 26.54
C LEU A 172 7.96 -15.88 26.88
N LEU A 173 6.83 -15.42 26.32
CA LEU A 173 6.33 -14.06 26.51
C LEU A 173 5.55 -13.86 27.82
N ARG A 174 5.30 -14.93 28.61
CA ARG A 174 4.45 -14.90 29.83
C ARG A 174 3.08 -14.25 29.60
N ILE A 175 2.48 -14.49 28.43
CA ILE A 175 1.09 -14.16 28.09
C ILE A 175 0.28 -15.47 28.12
#